data_AF-A0A8W8NLZ8-F1
#
_entry.id   AF-A0A8W8NLZ8-F1
#
_cell.length_a   1.000
_cell.length_b   1.000
_cell.length_c   1.000
_cell.angle_alpha   90.00
_cell.angle_beta   90.00
_cell.angle_gamma   90.00
#
_symmetry.space_group_name_H-M   'P 1'
#
loop_
_entity.id
_entity.type
_entity.pdbx_description
1 polymer ?
#
loop_
_entity_poly.entity_id
_entity_poly.type
_entity_poly.pdbx_seq_one_letter_code
_entity_poly.pdbx_strand_id
1 'polypeptide(L)'
;ENADNKVTWKEYLSRNHGFNINDFKDYTEEDAVSEFTKVLEEDKKRFDAADLDKDGALKKDEFVAYLYPADFPHMHDVEMERTLQDHDKNKDGIITKEEFLADTDKNDKQLLLLEEERFTDFDKNRDGILDKKEIKDWVLPDNNEAAVEEAEHLIERSDSDKDGKLSIEEIVNNHEDFVGSQATNYGEFLPKDEL
;
A
#
# COMPACT_ATOMS: atom_id res chain seq x y z
N GLU A 1 -19.11 6.51 -14.65
CA GLU A 1 -19.86 5.74 -13.64
C GLU A 1 -21.24 5.44 -14.21
N ASN A 2 -21.43 4.20 -14.66
CA ASN A 2 -22.66 3.69 -15.28
C ASN A 2 -23.68 3.18 -14.23
N ALA A 3 -23.42 3.42 -12.94
CA ALA A 3 -24.23 3.02 -11.78
C ALA A 3 -24.40 1.49 -11.59
N ASP A 4 -23.45 0.67 -12.06
CA ASP A 4 -23.49 -0.79 -11.92
C ASP A 4 -22.78 -1.33 -10.65
N ASN A 5 -22.26 -0.45 -9.79
CA ASN A 5 -21.46 -0.76 -8.59
C ASN A 5 -20.20 -1.59 -8.87
N LYS A 6 -19.70 -1.56 -10.10
CA LYS A 6 -18.43 -2.16 -10.50
C LYS A 6 -17.54 -1.10 -11.13
N VAL A 7 -16.24 -1.39 -11.17
CA VAL A 7 -15.27 -0.55 -11.88
C VAL A 7 -14.59 -1.42 -12.91
N THR A 8 -14.91 -1.21 -14.18
CA THR A 8 -14.18 -1.86 -15.28
C THR A 8 -12.84 -1.18 -15.50
N TRP A 9 -11.86 -1.91 -16.06
CA TRP A 9 -10.56 -1.34 -16.45
C TRP A 9 -10.69 -0.08 -17.32
N LYS A 10 -11.67 -0.07 -18.24
CA LYS A 10 -11.91 1.08 -19.13
C LYS A 10 -12.39 2.31 -18.35
N GLU A 11 -13.26 2.12 -17.37
CA GLU A 11 -13.77 3.21 -16.53
C GLU A 11 -12.70 3.75 -15.58
N TYR A 12 -11.86 2.85 -15.02
CA TYR A 12 -10.70 3.24 -14.22
C TYR A 12 -9.76 4.15 -15.03
N LEU A 13 -9.34 3.72 -16.22
CA LEU A 13 -8.44 4.49 -17.07
C LEU A 13 -8.99 5.87 -17.45
N SER A 14 -10.26 5.94 -17.84
CA SER A 14 -10.88 7.21 -18.19
C SER A 14 -11.03 8.17 -17.01
N ARG A 15 -11.15 7.66 -15.77
CA ARG A 15 -11.32 8.49 -14.58
C ARG A 15 -9.99 8.91 -13.94
N ASN A 16 -9.06 7.97 -13.75
CA ASN A 16 -7.79 8.23 -13.05
C ASN A 16 -6.75 8.93 -13.94
N HIS A 17 -6.74 8.63 -15.23
CA HIS A 17 -5.77 9.20 -16.15
C HIS A 17 -6.39 10.17 -17.16
N GLY A 18 -7.72 10.30 -17.19
CA GLY A 18 -8.41 11.24 -18.08
C GLY A 18 -8.41 10.85 -19.56
N PHE A 19 -8.05 9.60 -19.89
CA PHE A 19 -7.82 9.16 -21.27
C PHE A 19 -8.95 8.29 -21.84
N ASN A 20 -9.23 8.47 -23.13
CA ASN A 20 -9.97 7.50 -23.93
C ASN A 20 -8.95 6.58 -24.62
N ILE A 21 -9.18 5.26 -24.60
CA ILE A 21 -8.27 4.28 -25.22
C ILE A 21 -8.07 4.53 -26.74
N ASN A 22 -8.93 5.34 -27.36
CA ASN A 22 -8.84 5.75 -28.76
C ASN A 22 -7.86 6.92 -29.01
N ASP A 23 -7.50 7.69 -27.97
CA ASP A 23 -6.55 8.81 -28.08
C ASP A 23 -5.10 8.33 -28.25
N PHE A 24 -4.85 7.02 -28.02
CA PHE A 24 -3.56 6.36 -28.21
C PHE A 24 -3.10 6.21 -29.66
N LYS A 25 -3.99 6.42 -30.64
CA LYS A 25 -3.58 6.38 -32.05
C LYS A 25 -2.70 7.56 -32.47
N ASP A 26 -2.69 8.64 -31.69
CA ASP A 26 -2.08 9.90 -32.08
C ASP A 26 -0.73 10.20 -31.37
N TYR A 27 -0.30 9.36 -30.42
CA TYR A 27 1.00 9.50 -29.76
C TYR A 27 2.10 8.73 -30.52
N THR A 28 3.05 9.46 -31.11
CA THR A 28 4.11 8.90 -31.96
C THR A 28 5.51 8.95 -31.34
N GLU A 29 5.66 9.47 -30.12
CA GLU A 29 6.95 9.49 -29.41
C GLU A 29 7.18 8.14 -28.71
N GLU A 30 8.10 7.33 -29.24
CA GLU A 30 8.36 5.95 -28.81
C GLU A 30 8.67 5.83 -27.30
N ASP A 31 9.40 6.79 -26.71
CA ASP A 31 9.78 6.75 -25.30
C ASP A 31 8.60 7.04 -24.36
N ALA A 32 7.78 8.06 -24.67
CA ALA A 32 6.58 8.39 -23.89
C ALA A 32 5.53 7.28 -23.97
N VAL A 33 5.39 6.62 -25.13
CA VAL A 33 4.50 5.47 -25.30
C VAL A 33 5.04 4.25 -24.53
N SER A 34 6.36 4.02 -24.51
CA SER A 34 6.99 2.88 -23.83
C SER A 34 6.87 2.95 -22.31
N GLU A 35 7.21 4.08 -21.69
CA GLU A 35 7.11 4.27 -20.24
C GLU A 35 5.64 4.22 -19.78
N PHE A 36 4.76 4.83 -20.55
CA PHE A 36 3.32 4.78 -20.29
C PHE A 36 2.74 3.36 -20.44
N THR A 37 3.22 2.57 -21.40
CA THR A 37 2.78 1.17 -21.57
C THR A 37 3.17 0.32 -20.37
N LYS A 38 4.35 0.54 -19.78
CA LYS A 38 4.78 -0.18 -18.56
C LYS A 38 3.87 0.12 -17.37
N VAL A 39 3.57 1.40 -17.12
CA VAL A 39 2.65 1.81 -16.04
C VAL A 39 1.27 1.17 -16.22
N LEU A 40 0.76 1.11 -17.45
CA LEU A 40 -0.50 0.44 -17.73
C LEU A 40 -0.44 -1.08 -17.52
N GLU A 41 0.68 -1.72 -17.86
CA GLU A 41 0.87 -3.15 -17.65
C GLU A 41 0.94 -3.48 -16.15
N GLU A 42 1.60 -2.64 -15.36
CA GLU A 42 1.68 -2.77 -13.89
C GLU A 42 0.31 -2.59 -13.22
N ASP A 43 -0.38 -1.49 -13.51
CA ASP A 43 -1.73 -1.25 -12.96
C ASP A 43 -2.69 -2.35 -13.40
N LYS A 44 -2.54 -2.87 -14.62
CA LYS A 44 -3.33 -4.00 -15.10
C LYS A 44 -3.03 -5.29 -14.35
N LYS A 45 -1.76 -5.62 -14.08
CA LYS A 45 -1.41 -6.79 -13.27
C LYS A 45 -2.03 -6.71 -11.88
N ARG A 46 -2.01 -5.52 -11.27
CA ARG A 46 -2.64 -5.27 -9.97
C ARG A 46 -4.16 -5.38 -10.05
N PHE A 47 -4.78 -4.84 -11.10
CA PHE A 47 -6.22 -4.98 -11.34
C PHE A 47 -6.63 -6.45 -11.49
N ASP A 48 -5.90 -7.21 -12.32
CA ASP A 48 -6.15 -8.63 -12.56
C ASP A 48 -5.90 -9.49 -11.30
N ALA A 49 -4.98 -9.08 -10.42
CA ALA A 49 -4.75 -9.73 -9.13
C ALA A 49 -5.90 -9.48 -8.14
N ALA A 50 -6.48 -8.27 -8.16
CA ALA A 50 -7.62 -7.90 -7.33
C ALA A 50 -8.94 -8.52 -7.84
N ASP A 51 -9.06 -8.76 -9.15
CA ASP A 51 -10.22 -9.39 -9.79
C ASP A 51 -10.25 -10.91 -9.53
N LEU A 52 -10.83 -11.31 -8.41
CA LEU A 52 -10.87 -12.70 -7.95
C LEU A 52 -11.77 -13.57 -8.83
N ASP A 53 -12.90 -13.02 -9.30
CA ASP A 53 -13.85 -13.76 -10.13
C ASP A 53 -13.55 -13.68 -11.64
N LYS A 54 -12.57 -12.85 -12.03
CA LYS A 54 -12.02 -12.71 -13.38
C LYS A 54 -13.07 -12.26 -14.39
N ASP A 55 -14.06 -11.49 -13.94
CA ASP A 55 -15.11 -10.97 -14.81
C ASP A 55 -14.69 -9.69 -15.56
N GLY A 56 -13.49 -9.17 -15.26
CA GLY A 56 -12.91 -7.98 -15.87
C GLY A 56 -13.37 -6.68 -15.23
N ALA A 57 -14.01 -6.73 -14.05
CA ALA A 57 -14.49 -5.59 -13.31
C ALA A 57 -14.36 -5.81 -11.80
N LEU A 58 -13.86 -4.80 -11.08
CA LEU A 58 -13.73 -4.91 -9.62
C LEU A 58 -15.06 -4.56 -8.95
N LYS A 59 -15.59 -5.49 -8.15
CA LYS A 59 -16.64 -5.16 -7.16
C LYS A 59 -16.04 -4.40 -5.98
N LYS A 60 -16.89 -3.87 -5.09
CA LYS A 60 -16.46 -3.04 -3.95
C LYS A 60 -15.28 -3.65 -3.16
N ASP A 61 -15.39 -4.91 -2.77
CA ASP A 61 -14.36 -5.57 -1.95
C ASP A 61 -13.04 -5.76 -2.72
N GLU A 62 -13.12 -6.08 -4.01
CA GLU A 62 -11.95 -6.21 -4.90
C GLU A 62 -11.32 -4.85 -5.19
N PHE A 63 -12.13 -3.80 -5.30
CA PHE A 63 -11.63 -2.44 -5.46
C PHE A 63 -10.90 -1.94 -4.21
N VAL A 64 -11.35 -2.34 -3.01
CA VAL A 64 -10.60 -2.06 -1.77
C VAL A 64 -9.26 -2.81 -1.79
N ALA A 65 -9.23 -4.07 -2.21
CA ALA A 65 -7.98 -4.82 -2.37
C ALA A 65 -7.04 -4.21 -3.42
N TYR A 66 -7.60 -3.65 -4.49
CA TYR A 66 -6.84 -2.88 -5.48
C TYR A 66 -6.24 -1.60 -4.88
N LEU A 67 -6.94 -0.88 -4.01
CA LEU A 67 -6.43 0.35 -3.39
C LEU A 67 -5.42 0.09 -2.28
N TYR A 68 -5.66 -0.93 -1.44
CA TYR A 68 -4.86 -1.25 -0.25
C TYR A 68 -4.30 -2.68 -0.32
N PRO A 69 -3.50 -3.03 -1.33
CA PRO A 69 -3.08 -4.41 -1.59
C PRO A 69 -2.25 -5.03 -0.47
N ALA A 70 -1.54 -4.21 0.33
CA ALA A 70 -0.79 -4.71 1.47
C ALA A 70 -1.67 -5.40 2.53
N ASP A 71 -2.94 -4.99 2.64
CA ASP A 71 -3.88 -5.52 3.62
C ASP A 71 -4.49 -6.87 3.19
N PHE A 72 -4.30 -7.27 1.93
CA PHE A 72 -4.95 -8.43 1.34
C PHE A 72 -3.91 -9.49 0.93
N PRO A 73 -3.91 -10.68 1.57
CA PRO A 73 -2.92 -11.73 1.29
C PRO A 73 -2.81 -12.17 -0.17
N HIS A 74 -3.92 -12.12 -0.94
CA HIS A 74 -3.92 -12.49 -2.36
C HIS A 74 -3.24 -11.45 -3.26
N MET A 75 -3.01 -10.24 -2.75
CA MET A 75 -2.35 -9.13 -3.45
C MET A 75 -0.86 -9.02 -3.11
N HIS A 76 -0.39 -9.75 -2.10
CA HIS A 76 1.00 -9.68 -1.62
C HIS A 76 2.01 -9.99 -2.73
N ASP A 77 1.72 -10.98 -3.58
CA ASP A 77 2.62 -11.37 -4.67
C ASP A 77 2.80 -10.26 -5.70
N VAL A 78 1.74 -9.52 -6.05
CA VAL A 78 1.82 -8.43 -7.04
C VAL A 78 2.56 -7.21 -6.49
N GLU A 79 2.40 -6.90 -5.20
CA GLU A 79 3.15 -5.82 -4.55
C GLU A 79 4.63 -6.17 -4.42
N MET A 80 4.95 -7.42 -4.09
CA MET A 80 6.34 -7.89 -4.08
C MET A 80 6.97 -7.86 -5.48
N GLU A 81 6.24 -8.28 -6.50
CA GLU A 81 6.72 -8.25 -7.89
C GLU A 81 6.99 -6.82 -8.34
N ARG A 82 6.14 -5.85 -7.96
CA ARG A 82 6.32 -4.43 -8.26
C ARG A 82 7.63 -3.91 -7.68
N THR A 83 7.88 -4.11 -6.38
CA THR A 83 9.11 -3.64 -5.74
C THR A 83 10.37 -4.25 -6.37
N LEU A 84 10.31 -5.54 -6.74
CA LEU A 84 11.40 -6.17 -7.48
C LEU A 84 11.57 -5.57 -8.88
N GLN A 85 10.51 -5.29 -9.62
CA GLN A 85 10.63 -4.64 -10.94
C GLN A 85 11.26 -3.25 -10.86
N ASP A 86 10.96 -2.50 -9.80
CA ASP A 86 11.50 -1.15 -9.58
C ASP A 86 13.01 -1.20 -9.30
N HIS A 87 13.46 -2.12 -8.43
CA HIS A 87 14.83 -2.12 -7.92
C HIS A 87 15.73 -3.24 -8.47
N ASP A 88 15.24 -4.48 -8.59
CA ASP A 88 16.01 -5.64 -9.05
C ASP A 88 16.23 -5.61 -10.57
N LYS A 89 17.28 -4.89 -10.99
CA LYS A 89 17.64 -4.72 -12.40
C LYS A 89 18.15 -6.02 -13.02
N ASN A 90 18.78 -6.87 -12.22
CA ASN A 90 19.46 -8.08 -12.71
C ASN A 90 18.53 -9.32 -12.73
N LYS A 91 17.37 -9.23 -12.06
CA LYS A 91 16.29 -10.23 -11.97
C LYS A 91 16.67 -11.51 -11.22
N ASP A 92 17.55 -11.41 -10.22
CA ASP A 92 17.92 -12.53 -9.34
C ASP A 92 16.98 -12.68 -8.13
N GLY A 93 16.06 -11.74 -7.93
CA GLY A 93 15.08 -11.75 -6.86
C GLY A 93 15.62 -11.29 -5.51
N ILE A 94 16.79 -10.64 -5.48
CA ILE A 94 17.33 -9.91 -4.34
C ILE A 94 17.54 -8.44 -4.74
N ILE A 95 17.62 -7.55 -3.75
CA ILE A 95 17.95 -6.14 -4.01
C ILE A 95 19.27 -5.83 -3.32
N THR A 96 20.30 -5.59 -4.12
CA THR A 96 21.61 -5.14 -3.62
C THR A 96 21.57 -3.67 -3.21
N LYS A 97 22.50 -3.22 -2.36
CA LYS A 97 22.64 -1.80 -2.01
C LYS A 97 22.83 -0.93 -3.26
N GLU A 98 23.57 -1.42 -4.25
CA GLU A 98 23.78 -0.72 -5.52
C GLU A 98 22.48 -0.54 -6.32
N GLU A 99 21.63 -1.56 -6.34
CA GLU A 99 20.30 -1.53 -6.97
C GLU A 99 19.33 -0.63 -6.22
N PHE A 100 19.35 -0.66 -4.89
CA PHE A 100 18.52 0.21 -4.05
C PHE A 100 18.84 1.70 -4.27
N LEU A 101 20.12 2.04 -4.39
CA LEU A 101 20.60 3.42 -4.57
C LEU A 101 20.73 3.84 -6.05
N ALA A 102 20.27 3.01 -7.00
CA ALA A 102 20.48 3.24 -8.42
C ALA A 102 19.82 4.54 -8.91
N ASP A 103 18.62 4.82 -8.39
CA ASP A 103 17.80 5.98 -8.79
C ASP A 103 17.99 7.19 -7.85
N THR A 104 18.86 7.09 -6.84
CA THR A 104 19.20 8.19 -5.93
C THR A 104 20.20 9.16 -6.55
N ASP A 105 19.96 10.47 -6.45
CA ASP A 105 20.94 11.49 -6.89
C ASP A 105 22.18 11.47 -5.99
N LYS A 106 23.28 10.94 -6.52
CA LYS A 106 24.57 10.83 -5.82
C LYS A 106 25.22 12.17 -5.50
N ASN A 107 24.77 13.27 -6.10
CA ASN A 107 25.27 14.60 -5.79
C ASN A 107 24.62 15.18 -4.52
N ASP A 108 23.44 14.69 -4.15
CA ASP A 108 22.79 15.03 -2.89
C ASP A 108 23.26 14.07 -1.79
N LYS A 109 24.26 14.52 -1.02
CA LYS A 109 24.82 13.74 0.08
C LYS A 109 23.84 13.49 1.22
N GLN A 110 22.85 14.36 1.42
CA GLN A 110 21.87 14.19 2.50
C GLN A 110 20.87 13.11 2.10
N LEU A 111 20.37 13.16 0.86
CA LEU A 111 19.52 12.13 0.31
C LEU A 111 20.23 10.78 0.28
N LEU A 112 21.49 10.75 -0.15
CA LEU A 112 22.27 9.51 -0.17
C LEU A 112 22.42 8.89 1.22
N LEU A 113 22.74 9.70 2.24
CA LEU A 113 22.84 9.20 3.61
C LEU A 113 21.50 8.66 4.13
N LEU A 114 20.39 9.36 3.83
CA LEU A 114 19.05 8.92 4.20
C LEU A 114 18.70 7.57 3.57
N GLU A 115 18.97 7.41 2.27
CA GLU A 115 18.71 6.16 1.57
C GLU A 115 19.62 5.01 2.06
N GLU A 116 20.87 5.30 2.42
CA GLU A 116 21.75 4.31 3.06
C GLU A 116 21.27 3.88 4.45
N GLU A 117 20.76 4.80 5.25
CA GLU A 117 20.14 4.49 6.55
C GLU A 117 18.89 3.62 6.35
N ARG A 118 18.01 3.98 5.40
CA ARG A 118 16.83 3.18 5.05
C ARG A 118 17.19 1.75 4.63
N PHE A 119 18.19 1.59 3.77
CA PHE A 119 18.66 0.26 3.37
C PHE A 119 19.10 -0.56 4.60
N THR A 120 19.86 0.07 5.50
CA THR A 120 20.34 -0.58 6.73
C THR A 120 19.21 -0.97 7.68
N ASP A 121 18.12 -0.21 7.69
CA ASP A 121 16.93 -0.52 8.48
C ASP A 121 16.18 -1.74 7.94
N PHE A 122 16.20 -1.96 6.62
CA PHE A 122 15.57 -3.11 5.97
C PHE A 122 16.47 -4.36 5.96
N ASP A 123 17.78 -4.21 5.82
CA ASP A 123 18.78 -5.29 5.92
C ASP A 123 18.97 -5.70 7.39
N LYS A 124 18.03 -6.52 7.89
CA LYS A 124 17.98 -6.95 9.30
C LYS A 124 19.18 -7.82 9.65
N ASN A 125 19.61 -8.65 8.71
CA ASN A 125 20.68 -9.62 8.94
C ASN A 125 22.09 -9.02 8.71
N ARG A 126 22.17 -7.85 8.06
CA ARG A 126 23.38 -7.08 7.73
C ARG A 126 24.35 -7.78 6.78
N ASP A 127 23.82 -8.53 5.81
CA ASP A 127 24.61 -9.20 4.77
C ASP A 127 24.84 -8.34 3.53
N GLY A 128 24.24 -7.14 3.48
CA GLY A 128 24.41 -6.17 2.40
C GLY A 128 23.48 -6.40 1.21
N ILE A 129 22.49 -7.29 1.34
CA ILE A 129 21.43 -7.50 0.36
C ILE A 129 20.06 -7.48 1.06
N LEU A 130 19.00 -7.23 0.32
CA LEU A 130 17.63 -7.44 0.79
C LEU A 130 17.13 -8.74 0.17
N ASP A 131 16.95 -9.76 1.00
CA ASP A 131 16.37 -11.02 0.57
C ASP A 131 14.84 -10.94 0.45
N LYS A 132 14.20 -11.99 -0.06
CA LYS A 132 12.74 -12.00 -0.22
C LYS A 132 11.97 -11.78 1.07
N LYS A 133 12.51 -12.18 2.22
CA LYS A 133 11.85 -11.99 3.51
C LYS A 133 11.99 -10.54 3.95
N GLU A 134 13.16 -9.94 3.81
CA GLU A 134 13.40 -8.54 4.15
C GLU A 134 12.63 -7.59 3.22
N ILE A 135 12.57 -7.90 1.93
CA ILE A 135 11.71 -7.18 0.98
C ILE A 135 10.24 -7.33 1.38
N LYS A 136 9.82 -8.52 1.83
CA LYS A 136 8.45 -8.72 2.30
C LYS A 136 8.14 -7.86 3.52
N ASP A 137 9.02 -7.83 4.50
CA ASP A 137 8.83 -7.03 5.71
C ASP A 137 8.86 -5.51 5.39
N TRP A 138 9.59 -5.11 4.35
CA TRP A 138 9.60 -3.73 3.85
C TRP A 138 8.29 -3.36 3.12
N VAL A 139 7.83 -4.21 2.20
CA VAL A 139 6.67 -3.94 1.33
C VAL A 139 5.34 -4.18 2.05
N LEU A 140 5.32 -5.15 2.96
CA LEU A 140 4.15 -5.62 3.69
C LEU A 140 4.46 -5.58 5.19
N PRO A 141 4.65 -4.38 5.77
CA PRO A 141 4.91 -4.27 7.21
C PRO A 141 3.72 -4.87 7.97
N ASP A 142 4.01 -5.80 8.88
CA ASP A 142 2.98 -6.41 9.70
C ASP A 142 2.49 -5.42 10.76
N ASN A 143 1.45 -4.67 10.42
CA ASN A 143 0.80 -3.77 11.35
C ASN A 143 -0.05 -4.51 12.40
N ASN A 144 -0.21 -5.84 12.35
CA ASN A 144 -1.04 -6.53 13.34
C ASN A 144 -0.47 -6.40 14.75
N GLU A 145 0.85 -6.50 14.92
CA GLU A 145 1.45 -6.39 16.26
C GLU A 145 1.21 -4.99 16.84
N ALA A 146 1.46 -3.94 16.05
CA ALA A 146 1.19 -2.56 16.44
C ALA A 146 -0.31 -2.28 16.66
N ALA A 147 -1.18 -2.85 15.82
CA ALA A 147 -2.63 -2.71 15.95
C ALA A 147 -3.17 -3.43 17.19
N VAL A 148 -2.64 -4.62 17.51
CA VAL A 148 -2.97 -5.37 18.72
C VAL A 148 -2.49 -4.61 19.95
N GLU A 149 -1.24 -4.12 19.96
CA GLU A 149 -0.71 -3.33 21.07
C GLU A 149 -1.54 -2.06 21.32
N GLU A 150 -1.89 -1.31 20.26
CA GLU A 150 -2.74 -0.12 20.39
C GLU A 150 -4.16 -0.47 20.87
N ALA A 151 -4.74 -1.58 20.40
CA ALA A 151 -6.05 -2.04 20.85
C ALA A 151 -6.04 -2.47 22.33
N GLU A 152 -5.02 -3.21 22.77
CA GLU A 152 -4.83 -3.59 24.17
C GLU A 152 -4.67 -2.35 25.05
N HIS A 153 -3.87 -1.39 24.60
CA HIS A 153 -3.59 -0.14 25.29
C HIS A 153 -4.83 0.78 25.42
N LEU A 154 -5.72 0.77 24.42
CA LEU A 154 -7.02 1.45 24.46
C LEU A 154 -7.99 0.79 25.43
N ILE A 155 -8.06 -0.55 25.42
CA ILE A 155 -8.89 -1.31 26.36
C ILE A 155 -8.40 -1.07 27.79
N GLU A 156 -7.10 -1.17 28.06
CA GLU A 156 -6.53 -0.98 29.41
C GLU A 156 -6.84 0.41 29.99
N ARG A 157 -6.88 1.45 29.15
CA ARG A 157 -7.21 2.82 29.60
C ARG A 157 -8.69 3.06 29.84
N SER A 158 -9.54 2.41 29.04
CA SER A 158 -10.94 2.80 28.93
C SER A 158 -11.88 1.83 29.64
N ASP A 159 -11.49 0.57 29.81
CA ASP A 159 -12.22 -0.49 30.52
C ASP A 159 -12.23 -0.23 32.03
N SER A 160 -13.27 0.47 32.47
CA SER A 160 -13.41 0.94 33.85
C SER A 160 -13.95 -0.17 34.76
N ASP A 161 -14.77 -1.07 34.22
CA ASP A 161 -15.36 -2.18 34.96
C ASP A 161 -14.50 -3.46 34.95
N LYS A 162 -13.45 -3.48 34.13
CA LYS A 162 -12.43 -4.54 33.99
C LYS A 162 -13.02 -5.85 33.49
N ASP A 163 -14.07 -5.79 32.66
CA ASP A 163 -14.67 -6.97 32.06
C ASP A 163 -13.92 -7.46 30.80
N GLY A 164 -12.89 -6.71 30.37
CA GLY A 164 -12.07 -6.98 29.20
C GLY A 164 -12.70 -6.53 27.88
N LYS A 165 -13.75 -5.71 27.94
CA LYS A 165 -14.46 -5.15 26.79
C LYS A 165 -14.67 -3.65 26.99
N LEU A 166 -15.15 -3.00 25.95
CA LEU A 166 -15.49 -1.60 25.99
C LEU A 166 -16.97 -1.41 25.72
N SER A 167 -17.66 -0.86 26.71
CA SER A 167 -19.02 -0.37 26.55
C SER A 167 -19.04 0.99 25.84
N ILE A 168 -20.17 1.34 25.24
CA ILE A 168 -20.34 2.66 24.59
C ILE A 168 -20.10 3.79 25.59
N GLU A 169 -20.54 3.64 26.84
CA GLU A 169 -20.35 4.64 27.90
C GLU A 169 -18.86 4.84 28.22
N GLU A 170 -18.05 3.77 28.25
CA GLU A 170 -16.61 3.87 28.47
C GLU A 170 -15.86 4.52 27.31
N ILE A 171 -16.26 4.24 26.08
CA ILE A 171 -15.68 4.87 24.87
C ILE A 171 -15.98 6.37 24.86
N VAL A 172 -17.23 6.77 25.18
CA VAL A 172 -17.63 8.18 25.22
C VAL A 172 -16.93 8.92 26.37
N ASN A 173 -16.85 8.30 27.55
CA ASN A 173 -16.19 8.91 28.71
C ASN A 173 -14.68 9.11 28.48
N ASN A 174 -14.04 8.22 27.71
CA ASN A 174 -12.61 8.28 27.38
C ASN A 174 -12.37 8.66 25.91
N HIS A 175 -13.26 9.45 25.30
CA HIS A 175 -13.20 9.81 23.88
C HIS A 175 -11.87 10.47 23.46
N GLU A 176 -11.18 11.19 24.35
CA GLU A 176 -9.87 11.80 24.06
C GLU A 176 -8.81 10.75 23.72
N ASP A 177 -8.83 9.59 24.39
CA ASP A 177 -7.90 8.49 24.11
C ASP A 177 -8.21 7.87 22.73
N PHE A 178 -9.48 7.77 22.35
CA PHE A 178 -9.87 7.24 21.04
C PHE A 178 -9.56 8.23 19.91
N VAL A 179 -9.89 9.51 20.08
CA VAL A 179 -9.62 10.57 19.08
C VAL A 179 -8.12 10.81 18.93
N GLY A 180 -7.32 10.60 19.98
CA GLY A 180 -5.86 10.69 19.91
C GLY A 180 -5.16 9.42 19.40
N SER A 181 -5.88 8.31 19.25
CA SER A 181 -5.29 7.02 18.90
C SER A 181 -5.03 6.85 17.41
N GLN A 182 -4.05 6.01 17.11
CA GLN A 182 -3.83 5.55 15.74
C GLN A 182 -5.00 4.66 15.26
N ALA A 183 -5.70 4.00 16.18
CA ALA A 183 -6.82 3.13 15.88
C ALA A 183 -7.99 3.84 15.17
N THR A 184 -8.20 5.13 15.44
CA THR A 184 -9.23 5.96 14.76
C THR A 184 -8.64 6.88 13.70
N ASN A 185 -7.35 6.73 13.37
CA ASN A 185 -6.59 7.69 12.57
C ASN A 185 -6.77 9.12 13.10
N TYR A 186 -6.48 9.31 14.38
CA TYR A 186 -6.59 10.60 15.06
C TYR A 186 -7.99 11.25 14.95
N GLY A 187 -9.04 10.42 15.01
CA GLY A 187 -10.44 10.85 14.96
C GLY A 187 -11.01 11.06 13.55
N GLU A 188 -10.26 10.79 12.48
CA GLU A 188 -10.78 10.89 11.11
C GLU A 188 -11.88 9.86 10.82
N PHE A 189 -11.79 8.67 11.44
CA PHE A 189 -12.79 7.61 11.28
C PHE A 189 -14.01 7.73 12.20
N LEU A 190 -14.06 8.74 13.07
CA LEU A 190 -15.23 8.96 13.93
C LEU A 190 -16.28 9.79 13.16
N PRO A 191 -17.51 9.26 12.97
CA PRO A 191 -18.58 10.03 12.36
C PRO A 191 -18.88 11.25 13.25
N LYS A 192 -18.81 12.46 12.65
CA LYS A 192 -19.03 13.74 13.35
C LYS A 192 -20.39 13.89 14.03
N ASP A 193 -21.33 12.98 13.76
CA ASP A 193 -22.69 12.99 14.30
C ASP A 193 -22.86 12.10 15.55
N GLU A 194 -21.81 11.42 16.02
CA GLU A 194 -21.82 10.57 17.23
C GLU A 194 -20.91 11.06 18.37
N LEU A 195 -20.35 12.27 18.27
CA LEU A 195 -19.68 13.01 19.35
C LEU A 195 -20.63 14.08 19.92
#